data_AF-A0A955Y3N1-F1
#
_entry.id   AF-A0A955Y3N1-F1
#
_cell.length_a   1.000
_cell.length_b   1.000
_cell.length_c   1.000
_cell.angle_alpha   90.00
_cell.angle_beta   90.00
_cell.angle_gamma   90.00
#
_symmetry.space_group_name_H-M   'P 1'
#
loop_
_entity.id
_entity.type
_entity.pdbx_description
1 polymer ?
#
loop_
_entity_poly.entity_id
_entity_poly.type
_entity_poly.pdbx_seq_one_letter_code
_entity_poly.pdbx_strand_id
1 'polypeptide(L)'
;MRSRYDEDEALRAVERWGPEHGEALALRTYTARLLGADPDLVLHGGGNTSVKGLKADDTGMHREALFVKGSGWDLATIEPRGHVAVDLARLLPLRALDRLSDEAMVNAHRTRLFDATDPSPSVETLLHAFLPHRYIDHSHPDALLAISNLPDGPARLREAFGEDVIYVDYVMPGFALARAAADAFEANE
;
A
#
# COMPACT_ATOMS: atom_id res chain seq x y z
N MET A 1 -4.78 7.01 20.38
CA MET A 1 -5.24 7.59 19.11
C MET A 1 -6.76 7.39 18.98
N ARG A 2 -7.48 8.28 18.27
CA ARG A 2 -8.92 8.11 17.96
C ARG A 2 -9.09 7.95 16.45
N SER A 3 -9.99 7.06 16.04
CA SER A 3 -10.38 6.97 14.63
C SER A 3 -10.99 8.31 14.17
N ARG A 4 -10.58 8.76 12.98
CA ARG A 4 -11.11 9.95 12.30
C ARG A 4 -12.02 9.58 11.13
N TYR A 5 -12.37 8.30 10.99
CA TYR A 5 -13.28 7.85 9.95
C TYR A 5 -14.68 8.39 10.21
N ASP A 6 -15.28 8.99 9.19
CA ASP A 6 -16.61 9.55 9.18
C ASP A 6 -17.38 9.02 7.97
N GLU A 7 -18.52 8.38 8.21
CA GLU A 7 -19.31 7.73 7.16
C GLU A 7 -19.85 8.73 6.14
N ASP A 8 -20.27 9.91 6.58
CA ASP A 8 -20.81 10.94 5.69
C ASP A 8 -19.71 11.54 4.80
N GLU A 9 -18.49 11.72 5.32
CA GLU A 9 -17.33 12.12 4.52
C GLU A 9 -16.92 11.06 3.51
N ALA A 10 -16.97 9.77 3.90
CA ALA A 10 -16.69 8.66 3.00
C ALA A 10 -17.70 8.64 1.84
N LEU A 11 -18.99 8.81 2.13
CA LEU A 11 -20.06 8.92 1.12
C LEU A 11 -19.83 10.12 0.20
N ARG A 12 -19.51 11.30 0.75
CA ARG A 12 -19.17 12.48 -0.05
C ARG A 12 -17.97 12.25 -0.97
N ALA A 13 -16.97 11.49 -0.53
CA ALA A 13 -15.83 11.13 -1.37
C ALA A 13 -16.25 10.21 -2.53
N VAL A 14 -17.12 9.24 -2.27
CA VAL A 14 -17.70 8.35 -3.30
C VAL A 14 -18.55 9.13 -4.29
N GLU A 15 -19.40 10.05 -3.84
CA GLU A 15 -20.19 10.90 -4.73
C GLU A 15 -19.31 11.79 -5.61
N ARG A 16 -18.20 12.30 -5.04
CA ARG A 16 -17.28 13.18 -5.74
C ARG A 16 -16.41 12.46 -6.78
N TRP A 17 -15.81 11.33 -6.42
CA TRP A 17 -14.79 10.67 -7.25
C TRP A 17 -15.25 9.33 -7.84
N GLY A 18 -16.26 8.69 -7.25
CA GLY A 18 -16.78 7.39 -7.67
C GLY A 18 -17.26 7.34 -9.13
N PRO A 19 -17.95 8.37 -9.67
CA PRO A 19 -18.39 8.35 -11.07
C PRO A 19 -17.28 8.18 -12.11
N GLU A 20 -16.08 8.73 -11.83
CA GLU A 20 -14.95 8.69 -12.76
C GLU A 20 -13.97 7.55 -12.43
N HIS A 21 -13.74 7.30 -11.14
CA HIS A 21 -12.66 6.44 -10.65
C HIS A 21 -13.12 5.13 -10.02
N GLY A 22 -14.43 4.98 -9.82
CA GLY A 22 -15.03 3.88 -9.07
C GLY A 22 -14.99 4.11 -7.56
N GLU A 23 -15.97 3.53 -6.88
CA GLU A 23 -16.16 3.64 -5.42
C GLU A 23 -14.90 3.25 -4.64
N ALA A 24 -14.24 2.17 -5.05
CA ALA A 24 -13.11 1.63 -4.30
C ALA A 24 -11.92 2.59 -4.24
N LEU A 25 -11.63 3.26 -5.37
CA LEU A 25 -10.54 4.23 -5.45
C LEU A 25 -10.93 5.53 -4.74
N ALA A 26 -12.19 5.95 -4.82
CA ALA A 26 -12.71 7.10 -4.08
C ALA A 26 -12.55 6.92 -2.56
N LEU A 27 -12.96 5.77 -2.02
CA LEU A 27 -12.78 5.40 -0.62
C LEU A 27 -11.31 5.29 -0.24
N ARG A 28 -10.46 4.77 -1.14
CA ARG A 28 -9.01 4.70 -0.91
C ARG A 28 -8.42 6.11 -0.78
N THR A 29 -8.79 7.03 -1.64
CA THR A 29 -8.32 8.43 -1.57
C THR A 29 -8.77 9.09 -0.27
N TYR A 30 -10.02 8.88 0.16
CA TYR A 30 -10.51 9.39 1.45
C TYR A 30 -9.68 8.85 2.63
N THR A 31 -9.56 7.53 2.73
CA THR A 31 -8.84 6.88 3.85
C THR A 31 -7.34 7.15 3.83
N ALA A 32 -6.73 7.31 2.65
CA ALA A 32 -5.33 7.72 2.52
C ALA A 32 -5.10 9.13 3.09
N ARG A 33 -6.06 10.06 2.88
CA ARG A 33 -6.01 11.39 3.49
C ARG A 33 -6.15 11.35 5.01
N LEU A 34 -6.99 10.48 5.56
CA LEU A 34 -7.08 10.29 7.01
C LEU A 34 -5.74 9.84 7.59
N LEU A 35 -5.09 8.87 6.93
CA LEU A 35 -3.79 8.35 7.33
C LEU A 35 -2.70 9.44 7.25
N GLY A 36 -2.62 10.16 6.14
CA GLY A 36 -1.63 11.23 5.93
C GLY A 36 -1.85 12.48 6.78
N ALA A 37 -3.08 12.74 7.22
CA ALA A 37 -3.41 13.86 8.10
C ALA A 37 -3.03 13.62 9.58
N ASP A 38 -2.53 12.42 9.93
CA ASP A 38 -2.05 12.11 11.27
C ASP A 38 -0.51 11.99 11.29
N PRO A 39 0.20 12.99 11.87
CA PRO A 39 1.66 12.97 11.91
C PRO A 39 2.22 11.83 12.79
N ASP A 40 1.41 11.27 13.70
CA ASP A 40 1.83 10.12 14.52
C ASP A 40 1.84 8.81 13.71
N LEU A 41 1.17 8.79 12.54
CA LEU A 41 1.10 7.63 11.65
C LEU A 41 2.00 7.76 10.41
N VAL A 42 2.11 8.96 9.85
CA VAL A 42 2.87 9.25 8.64
C VAL A 42 3.88 10.35 8.89
N LEU A 43 5.15 9.98 8.94
CA LEU A 43 6.26 10.90 9.15
C LEU A 43 6.80 11.42 7.82
N HIS A 44 7.00 12.74 7.73
CA HIS A 44 7.77 13.40 6.67
C HIS A 44 7.40 13.02 5.21
N GLY A 45 6.12 12.78 4.93
CA GLY A 45 5.64 12.41 3.58
C GLY A 45 5.90 10.96 3.19
N GLY A 46 6.33 10.13 4.14
CA GLY A 46 6.45 8.68 4.03
C GLY A 46 5.10 7.97 3.91
N GLY A 47 5.12 6.66 4.15
CA GLY A 47 3.93 5.81 4.00
C GLY A 47 3.40 5.71 2.56
N ASN A 48 2.61 4.68 2.33
CA ASN A 48 1.90 4.48 1.08
C ASN A 48 0.68 3.57 1.28
N THR A 49 -0.28 3.74 0.40
CA THR A 49 -1.54 2.99 0.44
C THR A 49 -1.84 2.44 -0.93
N SER A 50 -2.56 1.32 -0.99
CA SER A 50 -3.10 0.81 -2.23
C SER A 50 -4.52 0.31 -2.10
N VAL A 51 -5.15 0.15 -3.27
CA VAL A 51 -6.40 -0.60 -3.44
C VAL A 51 -6.33 -1.47 -4.69
N LYS A 52 -6.79 -2.71 -4.59
CA LYS A 52 -6.95 -3.64 -5.73
C LYS A 52 -8.31 -3.42 -6.40
N GLY A 53 -8.33 -3.40 -7.73
CA GLY A 53 -9.54 -3.19 -8.52
C GLY A 53 -9.35 -3.55 -9.99
N LEU A 54 -10.27 -3.09 -10.84
CA LEU A 54 -10.20 -3.28 -12.28
C LEU A 54 -9.83 -1.96 -12.98
N LYS A 55 -9.00 -2.05 -14.03
CA LYS A 55 -8.65 -0.92 -14.91
C LYS A 55 -8.71 -1.38 -16.35
N ALA A 56 -9.32 -0.57 -17.22
CA ALA A 56 -9.26 -0.80 -18.66
C ALA A 56 -7.85 -0.48 -19.18
N ASP A 57 -7.28 -1.37 -20.00
CA ASP A 57 -6.07 -1.12 -20.77
C ASP A 57 -6.36 -0.28 -22.03
N ASP A 58 -5.33 -0.02 -22.83
CA ASP A 58 -5.40 0.73 -24.09
C ASP A 58 -6.26 0.06 -25.17
N THR A 59 -6.59 -1.22 -25.00
CA THR A 59 -7.54 -1.96 -25.86
C THR A 59 -8.97 -1.93 -25.33
N GLY A 60 -9.20 -1.35 -24.14
CA GLY A 60 -10.49 -1.32 -23.45
C GLY A 60 -10.79 -2.57 -22.62
N MET A 61 -9.88 -3.54 -22.55
CA MET A 61 -10.05 -4.74 -21.73
C MET A 61 -9.78 -4.42 -20.27
N HIS A 62 -10.70 -4.82 -19.39
CA HIS A 62 -10.54 -4.65 -17.95
C HIS A 62 -9.62 -5.73 -17.40
N ARG A 63 -8.57 -5.31 -16.68
CA ARG A 63 -7.59 -6.18 -16.01
C ARG A 63 -7.51 -5.84 -14.53
N GLU A 64 -7.07 -6.81 -13.74
CA GLU A 64 -6.75 -6.57 -12.34
C GLU A 64 -5.59 -5.58 -12.22
N ALA A 65 -5.83 -4.53 -11.45
CA ALA A 65 -4.89 -3.46 -11.20
C ALA A 65 -4.70 -3.24 -9.71
N LEU A 66 -3.47 -2.89 -9.35
CA LEU A 66 -3.13 -2.31 -8.07
C LEU A 66 -3.01 -0.80 -8.26
N PHE A 67 -3.90 -0.06 -7.61
CA PHE A 67 -3.82 1.40 -7.55
C PHE A 67 -3.01 1.77 -6.31
N VAL A 68 -1.78 2.22 -6.49
CA VAL A 68 -0.80 2.47 -5.41
C VAL A 68 -0.32 3.91 -5.44
N LYS A 69 0.02 4.49 -4.29
CA LYS A 69 0.61 5.84 -4.22
C LYS A 69 1.77 5.99 -5.22
N GLY A 70 1.68 7.01 -6.06
CA GLY A 70 2.75 7.47 -6.94
C GLY A 70 3.74 8.39 -6.23
N SER A 71 4.97 8.43 -6.73
CA SER A 71 6.04 9.31 -6.26
C SER A 71 5.64 10.79 -6.39
N GLY A 72 5.98 11.61 -5.40
CA GLY A 72 5.68 13.05 -5.38
C GLY A 72 4.30 13.40 -4.81
N TRP A 73 3.49 12.41 -4.42
CA TRP A 73 2.21 12.62 -3.75
C TRP A 73 2.32 12.51 -2.24
N ASP A 74 1.75 13.50 -1.54
CA ASP A 74 1.52 13.46 -0.10
C ASP A 74 0.18 12.79 0.18
N LEU A 75 0.14 11.80 1.09
CA LEU A 75 -1.10 11.10 1.46
C LEU A 75 -2.14 12.08 2.02
N ALA A 76 -1.74 13.11 2.77
CA ALA A 76 -2.65 14.08 3.37
C ALA A 76 -3.48 14.86 2.34
N THR A 77 -2.96 14.99 1.11
CA THR A 77 -3.57 15.77 0.03
C THR A 77 -3.83 14.97 -1.25
N ILE A 78 -3.55 13.66 -1.23
CA ILE A 78 -3.60 12.79 -2.41
C ILE A 78 -4.96 12.87 -3.10
N GLU A 79 -4.94 12.88 -4.43
CA GLU A 79 -6.14 12.81 -5.27
C GLU A 79 -6.20 11.44 -5.97
N PRO A 80 -7.32 11.05 -6.62
CA PRO A 80 -7.41 9.78 -7.32
C PRO A 80 -6.24 9.53 -8.31
N ARG A 81 -5.81 10.57 -9.03
CA ARG A 81 -4.62 10.53 -9.92
C ARG A 81 -3.28 10.27 -9.22
N GLY A 82 -3.21 10.42 -7.91
CA GLY A 82 -2.05 10.07 -7.11
C GLY A 82 -1.92 8.57 -6.86
N HIS A 83 -2.95 7.78 -7.19
CA HIS A 83 -2.92 6.32 -7.11
C HIS A 83 -2.70 5.74 -8.51
N VAL A 84 -1.42 5.58 -8.88
CA VAL A 84 -1.03 5.06 -10.19
C VAL A 84 -1.42 3.59 -10.32
N ALA A 85 -1.88 3.20 -11.51
CA ALA A 85 -2.37 1.85 -11.75
C ALA A 85 -1.24 0.95 -12.30
N VAL A 86 -0.99 -0.16 -11.63
CA VAL A 86 -0.02 -1.18 -12.05
C VAL A 86 -0.74 -2.51 -12.29
N ASP A 87 -0.40 -3.22 -13.36
CA ASP A 87 -0.97 -4.52 -13.72
C ASP A 87 -0.63 -5.56 -12.64
N LEU A 88 -1.65 -5.92 -11.86
CA LEU A 88 -1.50 -6.80 -10.71
C LEU A 88 -1.19 -8.24 -11.14
N ALA A 89 -1.87 -8.71 -12.19
CA ALA A 89 -1.68 -10.05 -12.73
C ALA A 89 -0.23 -10.25 -13.24
N ARG A 90 0.41 -9.19 -13.75
CA ARG A 90 1.82 -9.22 -14.16
C ARG A 90 2.79 -9.00 -13.00
N LEU A 91 2.37 -8.42 -11.88
CA LEU A 91 3.20 -8.24 -10.68
C LEU A 91 3.29 -9.52 -9.85
N LEU A 92 2.18 -10.23 -9.64
CA LEU A 92 2.10 -11.42 -8.77
C LEU A 92 3.16 -12.49 -9.07
N PRO A 93 3.45 -12.86 -10.34
CA PRO A 93 4.46 -13.87 -10.66
C PRO A 93 5.87 -13.52 -10.20
N LEU A 94 6.17 -12.23 -9.93
CA LEU A 94 7.48 -11.82 -9.42
C LEU A 94 7.79 -12.44 -8.05
N ARG A 95 6.76 -12.83 -7.29
CA ARG A 95 6.95 -13.48 -5.98
C ARG A 95 7.72 -14.79 -6.07
N ALA A 96 7.62 -15.51 -7.19
CA ALA A 96 8.31 -16.78 -7.41
C ALA A 96 9.82 -16.62 -7.67
N LEU A 97 10.32 -15.39 -7.81
CA LEU A 97 11.75 -15.15 -8.00
C LEU A 97 12.51 -15.29 -6.68
N ASP A 98 13.70 -15.90 -6.74
CA ASP A 98 14.58 -15.99 -5.58
C ASP A 98 15.09 -14.62 -5.14
N ARG A 99 15.40 -13.75 -6.09
CA ARG A 99 15.92 -12.40 -5.86
C ARG A 99 15.47 -11.43 -6.94
N LEU A 100 15.40 -10.16 -6.58
CA LEU A 100 15.15 -9.04 -7.49
C LEU A 100 15.92 -7.84 -6.96
N SER A 101 16.83 -7.25 -7.74
CA SER A 101 17.53 -6.03 -7.32
C SER A 101 16.59 -4.83 -7.37
N ASP A 102 16.96 -3.73 -6.69
CA ASP A 102 16.17 -2.51 -6.68
C ASP A 102 15.98 -1.93 -8.09
N GLU A 103 17.02 -1.96 -8.95
CA GLU A 103 16.88 -1.47 -10.32
C GLU A 103 15.93 -2.36 -11.14
N ALA A 104 16.03 -3.67 -10.97
CA ALA A 104 15.14 -4.62 -11.64
C ALA A 104 13.69 -4.49 -11.14
N MET A 105 13.50 -4.22 -9.84
CA MET A 105 12.20 -3.99 -9.22
C MET A 105 11.57 -2.70 -9.74
N VAL A 106 12.29 -1.58 -9.76
CA VAL A 106 11.83 -0.31 -10.32
C VAL A 106 11.44 -0.47 -11.79
N ASN A 107 12.27 -1.15 -12.59
CA ASN A 107 11.94 -1.45 -13.98
C ASN A 107 10.70 -2.35 -14.10
N ALA A 108 10.56 -3.35 -13.24
CA ALA A 108 9.40 -4.23 -13.23
C ALA A 108 8.10 -3.46 -12.96
N HIS A 109 8.12 -2.49 -12.04
CA HIS A 109 6.96 -1.64 -11.76
C HIS A 109 6.64 -0.73 -12.95
N ARG A 110 7.66 -0.06 -13.50
CA ARG A 110 7.50 0.88 -14.61
C ARG A 110 6.91 0.21 -15.86
N THR A 111 7.37 -0.99 -16.20
CA THR A 111 6.92 -1.76 -17.38
C THR A 111 5.52 -2.39 -17.22
N ARG A 112 4.89 -2.20 -16.06
CA ARG A 112 3.55 -2.71 -15.72
C ARG A 112 2.55 -1.60 -15.42
N LEU A 113 2.94 -0.33 -15.57
CA LEU A 113 1.98 0.76 -15.53
C LEU A 113 0.97 0.62 -16.67
N PHE A 114 -0.29 0.97 -16.40
CA PHE A 114 -1.30 1.11 -17.45
C PHE A 114 -1.05 2.38 -18.29
N ASP A 115 -0.48 3.42 -17.68
CA ASP A 115 -0.06 4.65 -18.36
C ASP A 115 1.42 4.90 -18.08
N ALA A 116 2.25 4.87 -19.12
CA ALA A 116 3.69 5.09 -18.98
C ALA A 116 4.05 6.54 -18.59
N THR A 117 3.12 7.47 -18.73
CA THR A 117 3.28 8.89 -18.33
C THR A 117 3.01 9.13 -16.86
N ASP A 118 2.42 8.16 -16.14
CA ASP A 118 2.17 8.25 -14.72
C ASP A 118 3.49 8.40 -13.91
N PRO A 119 3.41 9.02 -12.72
CA PRO A 119 4.51 9.00 -11.76
C PRO A 119 4.99 7.57 -11.46
N SER A 120 6.23 7.44 -11.01
CA SER A 120 6.73 6.14 -10.56
C SER A 120 5.89 5.65 -9.38
N PRO A 121 5.44 4.38 -9.36
CA PRO A 121 4.74 3.82 -8.21
C PRO A 121 5.70 3.70 -7.00
N SER A 122 5.15 3.56 -5.79
CA SER A 122 5.94 3.34 -4.58
C SER A 122 6.95 2.19 -4.75
N VAL A 123 8.15 2.32 -4.19
CA VAL A 123 9.15 1.25 -4.16
C VAL A 123 8.68 0.02 -3.38
N GLU A 124 7.67 0.18 -2.51
CA GLU A 124 7.06 -0.89 -1.71
C GLU A 124 5.87 -1.54 -2.42
N THR A 125 5.65 -1.28 -3.71
CA THR A 125 4.49 -1.80 -4.48
C THR A 125 4.33 -3.33 -4.37
N LEU A 126 5.42 -4.09 -4.28
CA LEU A 126 5.33 -5.55 -4.13
C LEU A 126 4.77 -6.01 -2.79
N LEU A 127 4.98 -5.25 -1.70
CA LEU A 127 4.35 -5.52 -0.41
C LEU A 127 2.83 -5.47 -0.55
N HIS A 128 2.34 -4.43 -1.22
CA HIS A 128 0.91 -4.24 -1.51
C HIS A 128 0.35 -5.30 -2.46
N ALA A 129 1.15 -5.73 -3.43
CA ALA A 129 0.73 -6.74 -4.41
C ALA A 129 0.63 -8.15 -3.78
N PHE A 130 1.57 -8.53 -2.91
CA PHE A 130 1.67 -9.90 -2.40
C PHE A 130 0.73 -10.20 -1.23
N LEU A 131 0.25 -9.18 -0.52
CA LEU A 131 -0.80 -9.36 0.49
C LEU A 131 -2.17 -9.50 -0.19
N PRO A 132 -3.03 -10.46 0.21
CA PRO A 132 -4.24 -10.80 -0.56
C PRO A 132 -5.39 -9.79 -0.38
N HIS A 133 -5.32 -8.93 0.63
CA HIS A 133 -6.39 -8.00 0.94
C HIS A 133 -6.54 -6.91 -0.12
N ARG A 134 -7.79 -6.46 -0.31
CA ARG A 134 -8.12 -5.44 -1.31
C ARG A 134 -7.51 -4.08 -0.99
N TYR A 135 -7.54 -3.65 0.27
CA TYR A 135 -6.96 -2.40 0.74
C TYR A 135 -5.74 -2.71 1.58
N ILE A 136 -4.63 -2.04 1.31
CA ILE A 136 -3.40 -2.18 2.08
C ILE A 136 -2.94 -0.78 2.48
N ASP A 137 -2.69 -0.62 3.77
CA ASP A 137 -2.08 0.57 4.36
C ASP A 137 -0.65 0.22 4.81
N HIS A 138 0.29 1.09 4.46
CA HIS A 138 1.66 1.02 4.95
C HIS A 138 2.04 2.39 5.53
N SER A 139 2.38 2.41 6.80
CA SER A 139 2.75 3.62 7.52
C SER A 139 3.94 3.35 8.43
N HIS A 140 4.50 4.42 9.01
CA HIS A 140 5.66 4.36 9.89
C HIS A 140 5.31 5.03 11.21
N PRO A 141 4.40 4.44 12.01
CA PRO A 141 3.87 5.12 13.18
C PRO A 141 4.93 5.18 14.29
N ASP A 142 5.15 6.37 14.84
CA ASP A 142 6.21 6.66 15.82
C ASP A 142 6.18 5.69 17.00
N ALA A 143 4.98 5.41 17.51
CA ALA A 143 4.79 4.51 18.65
C ALA A 143 5.24 3.08 18.36
N LEU A 144 4.94 2.53 17.17
CA LEU A 144 5.35 1.15 16.84
C LEU A 144 6.84 1.10 16.55
N LEU A 145 7.40 2.10 15.88
CA LEU A 145 8.85 2.19 15.66
C LEU A 145 9.61 2.27 16.99
N ALA A 146 9.12 3.05 17.95
CA ALA A 146 9.73 3.15 19.27
C ALA A 146 9.73 1.80 20.00
N ILE A 147 8.61 1.06 19.97
CA ILE A 147 8.49 -0.25 20.62
C ILE A 147 9.33 -1.31 19.89
N SER A 148 9.27 -1.35 18.56
CA SER A 148 9.95 -2.38 17.76
C SER A 148 11.47 -2.27 17.80
N ASN A 149 12.02 -1.10 18.14
CA ASN A 149 13.46 -0.87 18.30
C ASN A 149 13.99 -1.21 19.70
N LEU A 150 13.14 -1.66 20.63
CA LEU A 150 13.59 -2.15 21.94
C LEU A 150 14.15 -3.59 21.82
N PRO A 151 15.11 -3.99 22.69
CA PRO A 151 15.64 -5.36 22.68
C PRO A 151 14.57 -6.45 22.85
N ASP A 152 13.48 -6.14 23.54
CA ASP A 152 12.30 -7.00 23.77
C ASP A 152 11.06 -6.53 22.98
N GLY A 153 11.27 -5.73 21.91
CA GLY A 153 10.21 -5.16 21.08
C GLY A 153 9.15 -6.17 20.60
N PRO A 154 9.53 -7.35 20.06
CA PRO A 154 8.56 -8.36 19.64
C PRO A 154 7.66 -8.84 20.78
N ALA A 155 8.21 -9.00 22.00
CA ALA A 155 7.44 -9.43 23.16
C ALA A 155 6.46 -8.34 23.62
N ARG A 156 6.89 -7.07 23.58
CA ARG A 156 6.02 -5.92 23.91
C ARG A 156 4.90 -5.72 22.92
N LEU A 157 5.16 -5.91 21.62
CA LEU A 157 4.13 -5.87 20.59
C LEU A 157 3.12 -7.00 20.78
N ARG A 158 3.59 -8.22 21.10
CA ARG A 158 2.73 -9.37 21.46
C ARG A 158 1.87 -9.07 22.69
N GLU A 159 2.44 -8.43 23.72
CA GLU A 159 1.70 -8.05 24.93
C GLU A 159 0.60 -7.03 24.62
N ALA A 160 0.89 -6.05 23.75
CA ALA A 160 -0.04 -4.98 23.41
C ALA A 160 -1.14 -5.39 22.43
N PHE A 161 -0.83 -6.24 21.44
CA PHE A 161 -1.71 -6.56 20.32
C PHE A 161 -2.12 -8.04 20.24
N GLY A 162 -1.56 -8.92 21.07
CA GLY A 162 -1.86 -10.35 21.04
C GLY A 162 -1.53 -10.99 19.70
N GLU A 163 -2.46 -11.82 19.22
CA GLU A 163 -2.36 -12.53 17.94
C GLU A 163 -2.86 -11.70 16.74
N ASP A 164 -3.36 -10.48 16.97
CA ASP A 164 -3.85 -9.59 15.90
C ASP A 164 -2.70 -8.97 15.09
N VAL A 165 -1.44 -9.17 15.51
CA VAL A 165 -0.24 -8.63 14.85
C VAL A 165 0.79 -9.73 14.60
N ILE A 166 1.21 -9.83 13.34
CA ILE A 166 2.35 -10.64 12.92
C ILE A 166 3.60 -9.76 12.97
N TYR A 167 4.62 -10.22 13.71
CA TYR A 167 5.93 -9.56 13.75
C TYR A 167 6.85 -10.16 12.69
N VAL A 168 7.42 -9.31 11.85
CA VAL A 168 8.45 -9.69 10.87
C VAL A 168 9.77 -9.06 11.33
N ASP A 169 10.81 -9.88 11.45
CA ASP A 169 12.16 -9.40 11.75
C ASP A 169 12.61 -8.36 10.72
N TYR A 170 13.54 -7.49 11.12
CA TYR A 170 14.02 -6.45 10.24
C TYR A 170 14.61 -7.05 8.95
N VAL A 171 13.99 -6.69 7.83
CA VAL A 171 14.47 -6.95 6.47
C VAL A 171 14.55 -5.61 5.77
N MET A 172 15.62 -5.40 4.99
CA MET A 172 15.78 -4.20 4.18
C MET A 172 14.53 -3.99 3.27
N PRO A 173 13.93 -2.78 3.23
CA PRO A 173 12.79 -2.50 2.37
C PRO A 173 13.05 -2.86 0.92
N GLY A 174 12.04 -3.41 0.24
CA GLY A 174 12.11 -3.87 -1.14
C GLY A 174 11.58 -5.29 -1.32
N PHE A 175 12.10 -6.01 -2.31
CA PHE A 175 11.59 -7.33 -2.69
C PHE A 175 11.66 -8.36 -1.56
N ALA A 176 12.76 -8.38 -0.80
CA ALA A 176 12.94 -9.33 0.30
C ALA A 176 11.90 -9.12 1.42
N LEU A 177 11.64 -7.86 1.81
CA LEU A 177 10.62 -7.51 2.79
C LEU A 177 9.21 -7.88 2.28
N ALA A 178 8.90 -7.58 1.02
CA ALA A 178 7.61 -7.92 0.43
C ALA A 178 7.33 -9.44 0.47
N ARG A 179 8.34 -10.27 0.20
CA ARG A 179 8.24 -11.73 0.34
C ARG A 179 8.09 -12.15 1.80
N ALA A 180 8.94 -11.65 2.69
CA ALA A 180 8.90 -12.00 4.11
C ALA A 180 7.54 -11.69 4.75
N ALA A 181 6.95 -10.53 4.41
CA ALA A 181 5.63 -10.16 4.90
C ALA A 181 4.51 -11.08 4.38
N ALA A 182 4.55 -11.46 3.09
CA ALA A 182 3.57 -12.37 2.52
C ALA A 182 3.71 -13.79 3.08
N ASP A 183 4.93 -14.29 3.21
CA ASP A 183 5.21 -15.62 3.76
C ASP A 183 4.80 -15.68 5.25
N ALA A 184 5.04 -14.60 6.01
CA ALA A 184 4.60 -14.49 7.40
C ALA A 184 3.08 -14.44 7.52
N PHE A 185 2.39 -13.73 6.61
CA PHE A 185 0.93 -13.70 6.57
C PHE A 185 0.35 -15.10 6.33
N GLU A 186 0.82 -15.82 5.31
CA GLU A 186 0.34 -17.16 4.96
C GLU A 186 0.61 -18.22 6.04
N ALA A 187 1.69 -18.06 6.80
CA ALA A 187 2.00 -18.96 7.91
C ALA A 187 1.06 -18.80 9.12
N ASN A 188 0.27 -17.71 9.16
CA ASN A 188 -0.63 -17.37 10.27
C ASN A 188 -2.10 -17.20 9.82
N GLU A 189 -2.45 -17.64 8.59
CA GLU A 189 -3.85 -17.78 8.14
C GLU A 189 -4.57 -19.01 8.72
#